data_AF-A0A2W4UYU2-F1
#
_entry.id   AF-A0A2W4UYU2-F1
#
_cell.length_a   1.000
_cell.length_b   1.000
_cell.length_c   1.000
_cell.angle_alpha   90.00
_cell.angle_beta   90.00
_cell.angle_gamma   90.00
#
_symmetry.space_group_name_H-M   'P 1'
#
loop_
_entity.id
_entity.type
_entity.pdbx_description
1 polymer ?
#
loop_
_entity_poly.entity_id
_entity_poly.type
_entity_poly.pdbx_seq_one_letter_code
_entity_poly.pdbx_strand_id
1 'polypeptide(L)'
;MKSVGIPRQYACFKCRKCFKRPQFSVSDSRFLTSEQAKGQRTELDEFEAQREYKCPDCGEPCSFMGQDFKAPKKTDLKEWKEVEKFINEGKIFYRGTRNRDSG
;
A
#
# COMPACT_ATOMS: atom_id res chain seq x y z
N MET A 1 6.28 17.91 11.68
CA MET A 1 6.72 17.76 10.27
C MET A 1 6.47 16.31 9.86
N LYS A 2 5.82 16.05 8.72
CA LYS A 2 5.59 14.68 8.23
C LYS A 2 6.93 14.08 7.81
N SER A 3 7.36 12.98 8.41
CA SER A 3 8.59 12.27 8.03
C SER A 3 8.29 11.21 6.97
N VAL A 4 9.32 10.82 6.19
CA VAL A 4 9.18 9.71 5.23
C VAL A 4 9.23 8.39 5.99
N GLY A 5 8.11 7.68 6.02
CA GLY A 5 7.99 6.33 6.56
C GLY A 5 8.44 5.25 5.57
N ILE A 6 8.21 3.98 5.96
CA ILE A 6 8.59 2.82 5.15
C ILE A 6 7.82 2.84 3.82
N PRO A 7 8.51 2.78 2.66
CA PRO A 7 7.84 2.75 1.38
C PRO A 7 6.96 1.50 1.23
N ARG A 8 5.72 1.69 0.80
CA ARG A 8 4.75 0.62 0.57
C ARG A 8 4.73 0.19 -0.90
N GLN A 9 4.41 -1.08 -1.15
CA GLN A 9 4.36 -1.63 -2.50
C GLN A 9 2.97 -1.46 -3.12
N TYR A 10 2.94 -0.90 -4.33
CA TYR A 10 1.72 -0.74 -5.13
C TYR A 10 1.89 -1.43 -6.48
N ALA A 11 0.79 -1.88 -7.05
CA ALA A 11 0.76 -2.42 -8.40
C ALA A 11 -0.30 -1.75 -9.27
N CYS A 12 0.04 -1.60 -10.55
CA CYS A 12 -0.90 -1.24 -11.60
C CYS A 12 -1.21 -2.49 -12.43
N PHE A 13 -2.48 -2.90 -12.46
CA PHE A 13 -2.91 -4.08 -13.22
C PHE A 13 -2.95 -3.85 -14.74
N LYS A 14 -3.16 -2.61 -15.20
CA LYS A 14 -3.07 -2.27 -16.63
C LYS A 14 -1.63 -2.38 -17.14
N CYS A 15 -0.68 -1.78 -16.42
CA CYS A 15 0.74 -1.82 -16.80
C CYS A 15 1.45 -3.11 -16.39
N ARG A 16 0.88 -3.88 -15.45
CA ARG A 16 1.50 -5.08 -14.86
C ARG A 16 2.88 -4.78 -14.29
N LYS A 17 2.94 -3.72 -13.50
CA LYS A 17 4.16 -3.20 -12.87
C LYS A 17 3.93 -2.92 -11.39
N CYS A 18 5.00 -3.08 -10.61
CA CYS A 18 5.03 -2.75 -9.20
C CYS A 18 6.05 -1.67 -8.92
N PHE A 19 5.73 -0.83 -7.95
CA PHE A 19 6.59 0.26 -7.55
C PHE A 19 6.39 0.56 -6.06
N LYS A 20 7.44 1.09 -5.44
CA LYS A 20 7.38 1.55 -4.05
C LYS A 20 6.90 2.99 -4.02
N ARG A 21 6.00 3.32 -3.11
CA ARG A 21 5.60 4.69 -2.83
C ARG A 21 6.03 5.07 -1.42
N PRO A 22 6.66 6.24 -1.22
CA PRO A 22 6.92 6.74 0.11
C PRO A 22 5.59 6.96 0.83
N GLN A 23 5.51 6.46 2.06
CA GLN A 23 4.45 6.81 2.97
C GLN A 23 4.91 7.91 3.89
N PHE A 24 3.97 8.71 4.36
CA PHE A 24 4.25 9.66 5.42
C PHE A 24 4.06 8.96 6.75
N SER A 25 4.85 9.36 7.75
CA SER A 25 4.61 8.99 9.13
C SER A 25 4.56 10.26 9.97
N VAL A 26 3.90 10.14 11.13
CA VAL A 26 4.00 11.15 12.17
C VAL A 26 5.45 11.18 12.69
N SER A 27 5.93 12.37 13.05
CA SER A 27 7.25 12.50 13.68
C SER A 27 7.16 12.04 15.14
N ASP A 28 7.95 11.05 15.51
CA ASP A 28 8.05 10.61 16.91
C ASP A 28 9.12 11.45 17.61
N SER A 29 8.68 12.34 18.49
CA SER A 29 9.55 13.14 19.34
C SER A 29 9.15 12.93 20.79
N ARG A 30 10.12 12.65 21.66
CA ARG A 30 9.87 12.50 23.11
C ARG A 30 9.32 13.76 23.77
N PHE A 31 9.38 14.90 23.08
CA PHE A 31 8.88 16.18 23.56
C PHE A 31 7.45 16.50 23.06
N LEU A 32 6.83 15.59 22.30
CA LEU A 32 5.48 15.78 21.77
C LEU A 32 4.43 15.41 22.82
N THR A 33 3.40 16.23 23.00
CA THR A 33 2.26 15.87 23.87
C THR A 33 1.36 14.83 23.20
N SER A 34 0.56 14.11 24.00
CA SER A 34 -0.42 13.14 23.48
C SER A 34 -1.45 13.79 22.55
N GLU A 35 -1.89 15.01 22.86
CA GLU A 35 -2.81 15.79 22.01
C GLU A 35 -2.18 16.18 20.68
N GLN A 36 -0.93 16.65 20.70
CA GLN A 36 -0.17 16.95 19.48
C GLN A 36 0.06 15.71 18.61
N ALA A 37 0.38 14.58 19.23
CA ALA A 37 0.54 13.31 18.53
C ALA A 37 -0.76 12.85 17.87
N LYS A 38 -1.90 13.01 18.56
CA LYS A 38 -3.22 12.72 18.02
C LYS A 38 -3.56 13.64 16.83
N GLY A 39 -3.32 14.94 16.96
CA GLY A 39 -3.52 15.90 15.87
C GLY A 39 -2.73 15.53 14.61
N GLN A 40 -1.43 15.21 14.76
CA GLN A 40 -0.60 14.77 13.63
C GLN A 40 -1.11 13.48 12.98
N ARG A 41 -1.67 12.54 13.75
CA ARG A 41 -2.25 11.30 13.22
C ARG A 41 -3.49 11.60 12.38
N THR A 42 -4.41 12.40 12.91
CA THR A 42 -5.63 12.81 12.18
C THR A 42 -5.29 13.53 10.88
N GLU A 43 -4.37 14.49 10.90
CA GLU A 43 -3.91 15.19 9.69
C GLU A 43 -3.26 14.26 8.65
N LEU A 44 -2.65 13.16 9.10
CA LEU A 44 -2.05 12.16 8.23
C LEU A 44 -3.12 11.26 7.61
N ASP A 45 -4.09 10.80 8.40
CA ASP A 45 -5.19 9.95 7.95
C ASP A 45 -6.06 10.69 6.92
N GLU A 46 -6.39 11.96 7.17
CA GLU A 46 -7.12 12.82 6.22
C GLU A 46 -6.34 13.01 4.91
N PHE A 47 -5.03 13.24 5.02
CA PHE A 47 -4.16 13.39 3.86
C PHE A 47 -4.04 12.10 3.05
N GLU A 48 -3.95 10.93 3.70
CA GLU A 48 -3.91 9.63 3.03
C GLU A 48 -5.25 9.29 2.36
N ALA A 49 -6.38 9.64 3.00
CA ALA A 49 -7.72 9.42 2.45
C ALA A 49 -7.99 10.21 1.16
N GLN A 50 -7.46 11.44 1.06
CA GLN A 50 -7.58 12.26 -0.15
C GLN A 50 -6.63 11.84 -1.28
N ARG A 51 -5.70 10.90 -1.02
CA ARG A 51 -4.61 10.60 -1.93
C ARG A 51 -5.03 9.55 -2.97
N GLU A 52 -5.27 10.00 -4.19
CA GLU A 52 -5.47 9.08 -5.32
C GLU A 52 -4.14 8.42 -5.75
N TYR A 53 -4.03 7.11 -5.56
CA TYR A 53 -2.84 6.35 -5.93
C TYR A 53 -2.84 5.99 -7.43
N LYS A 54 -2.42 6.93 -8.28
CA LYS A 54 -2.30 6.72 -9.74
C LYS A 54 -0.96 6.12 -10.16
N CYS A 55 -0.97 5.38 -11.27
CA CYS A 55 0.21 4.82 -11.91
C CYS A 55 1.05 5.92 -12.57
N PRO A 56 2.37 5.97 -12.33
CA PRO A 56 3.22 6.97 -12.98
C PRO A 56 3.35 6.78 -14.50
N ASP A 57 3.14 5.56 -15.01
CA ASP A 57 3.28 5.27 -16.44
C ASP A 57 1.97 5.53 -17.23
N CYS A 58 0.82 5.18 -16.67
CA CYS A 58 -0.45 5.18 -17.43
C CYS A 58 -1.60 5.96 -16.77
N GLY A 59 -1.40 6.52 -15.57
CA GLY A 59 -2.42 7.29 -14.86
C GLY A 59 -3.53 6.49 -14.20
N GLU A 60 -3.61 5.17 -14.43
CA GLU A 60 -4.66 4.32 -13.83
C GLU A 60 -4.53 4.17 -12.31
N PRO A 61 -5.63 3.87 -11.60
CA PRO A 61 -5.59 3.51 -10.19
C PRO A 61 -4.64 2.33 -9.92
N CYS A 62 -3.95 2.41 -8.80
CA CYS A 62 -3.03 1.39 -8.31
C CYS A 62 -3.47 0.90 -6.95
N SER A 63 -3.34 -0.41 -6.75
CA SER A 63 -3.75 -1.05 -5.51
C SER A 63 -2.55 -1.32 -4.62
N PHE A 64 -2.75 -1.25 -3.31
CA PHE A 64 -1.74 -1.62 -2.34
C PHE A 64 -1.61 -3.14 -2.27
N MET A 65 -0.40 -3.67 -2.42
CA MET A 65 -0.17 -5.11 -2.53
C MET A 65 0.22 -5.79 -1.22
N GLY A 66 0.59 -5.03 -0.18
CA GLY A 66 1.21 -5.59 1.02
C GLY A 66 2.74 -5.57 0.96
N GLN A 67 3.38 -5.91 2.09
CA GLN A 67 4.82 -5.76 2.26
C GLN A 67 5.62 -6.90 1.60
N ASP A 68 5.04 -8.10 1.53
CA ASP A 68 5.71 -9.32 1.07
C ASP A 68 5.34 -9.71 -0.36
N PHE A 69 4.66 -8.82 -1.09
CA PHE A 69 4.29 -9.08 -2.46
C PHE A 69 5.52 -9.26 -3.36
N LYS A 70 5.46 -10.28 -4.22
CA LYS A 70 6.45 -10.52 -5.27
C LYS A 70 5.76 -10.35 -6.61
N ALA A 71 6.17 -9.32 -7.35
CA ALA A 71 5.60 -9.01 -8.64
C ALA A 71 5.81 -10.19 -9.63
N PRO A 72 4.72 -10.73 -10.21
CA PRO A 72 4.81 -11.66 -11.33
C PRO A 72 5.59 -11.07 -12.51
N LYS A 73 6.01 -11.93 -13.43
CA LYS A 73 6.54 -11.46 -14.72
C LYS A 73 5.45 -10.67 -15.44
N LYS A 74 5.81 -9.55 -16.07
CA LYS A 74 4.85 -8.71 -16.81
C LYS A 74 4.04 -9.48 -17.85
N THR A 75 4.66 -10.48 -18.49
CA THR A 75 4.03 -11.32 -19.53
C THR A 75 3.07 -12.37 -18.97
N ASP A 76 3.11 -12.66 -17.66
CA ASP A 76 2.28 -13.70 -17.05
C ASP A 76 0.87 -13.19 -16.76
N LEU A 77 0.04 -13.14 -17.80
CA LEU A 77 -1.34 -12.66 -17.70
C LEU A 77 -2.20 -13.47 -16.73
N LYS A 78 -1.85 -14.75 -16.49
CA LYS A 78 -2.64 -15.61 -15.62
C LYS A 78 -2.39 -15.25 -14.16
N GLU A 79 -1.12 -15.17 -13.76
CA GLU A 79 -0.74 -14.76 -12.39
C GLU A 79 -1.26 -13.35 -12.07
N TRP A 80 -1.15 -12.40 -13.02
CA TRP A 80 -1.66 -11.04 -12.82
C TRP A 80 -3.17 -10.99 -12.57
N LYS A 81 -3.96 -11.82 -13.24
CA LYS A 81 -5.41 -11.93 -12.99
C LYS A 81 -5.72 -12.54 -11.63
N GLU A 82 -4.94 -13.53 -11.18
CA GLU A 82 -5.09 -14.13 -9.87
C GLU A 82 -4.77 -13.12 -8.75
N VAL A 83 -3.69 -12.35 -8.91
CA VAL A 83 -3.35 -11.26 -7.99
C VAL A 83 -4.45 -10.20 -7.98
N GLU A 84 -4.95 -9.78 -9.14
CA GLU A 84 -6.05 -8.80 -9.22
C GLU A 84 -7.29 -9.29 -8.49
N LYS A 85 -7.68 -10.56 -8.69
CA LYS A 85 -8.79 -11.18 -7.97
C LYS A 85 -8.55 -11.19 -6.45
N PHE A 86 -7.36 -11.62 -6.02
CA PHE A 86 -7.00 -11.69 -4.59
C PHE A 86 -7.09 -10.32 -3.90
N ILE A 87 -6.63 -9.26 -4.56
CA ILE A 87 -6.70 -7.89 -4.03
C ILE A 87 -8.13 -7.35 -4.07
N ASN A 88 -8.90 -7.67 -5.10
CA ASN A 88 -10.32 -7.28 -5.20
C ASN A 88 -11.18 -7.97 -4.13
N GLU A 89 -10.78 -9.14 -3.63
CA GLU A 89 -11.37 -9.79 -2.46
C GLU A 89 -10.99 -9.09 -1.13
N GLY A 90 -10.20 -8.01 -1.17
CA GLY A 90 -9.75 -7.26 0.00
C GLY A 90 -8.57 -7.89 0.73
N LYS A 91 -7.93 -8.92 0.16
CA LYS A 91 -6.75 -9.58 0.74
C LYS A 91 -5.48 -8.83 0.34
N ILE A 92 -4.44 -8.91 1.16
CA ILE A 92 -3.12 -8.29 0.91
C ILE A 92 -1.99 -9.26 1.26
N PHE A 93 -0.83 -9.13 0.60
CA PHE A 93 0.32 -10.01 0.83
C PHE A 93 1.15 -9.54 2.03
N TYR A 94 0.89 -10.14 3.20
CA TYR A 94 1.64 -9.90 4.43
C TYR A 94 2.11 -11.23 5.02
N ARG A 95 3.34 -11.28 5.57
CA ARG A 95 3.87 -12.39 6.40
C ARG A 95 2.99 -12.54 7.64
N GLY A 96 1.88 -13.25 7.49
CA GLY A 96 0.85 -13.38 8.52
C GLY A 96 -0.49 -13.90 8.00
N THR A 97 -0.79 -13.76 6.70
CA THR A 97 -1.90 -14.51 6.08
C THR A 97 -1.48 -15.96 5.90
N ARG A 98 -1.32 -16.70 7.00
CA ARG A 98 -1.59 -18.14 6.97
C ARG A 98 -3.01 -18.24 6.41
N ASN A 99 -3.15 -18.84 5.23
CA ASN A 99 -4.43 -19.39 4.78
C ASN A 99 -5.07 -20.07 5.99
N ARG A 100 -6.15 -19.50 6.49
CA ARG A 100 -7.01 -20.16 7.45
C ARG A 100 -8.16 -20.82 6.68
N ASP A 101 -7.79 -21.55 5.63
CA ASP A 101 -8.68 -22.48 4.93
C ASP A 101 -7.96 -23.82 4.91
N SER A 102 -8.08 -24.51 6.04
CA SER A 102 -7.98 -25.96 6.16
C SER A 102 -9.40 -26.43 6.51
N GLY A 103 -9.99 -27.26 5.66
CA GLY A 103 -11.34 -27.80 5.85
C GLY A 103 -12.07 -27.97 4.54
#